data_AF-A0A7Y8JGP1-F1
#
_entry.id   AF-A0A7Y8JGP1-F1
#
_cell.length_a   1.000
_cell.length_b   1.000
_cell.length_c   1.000
_cell.angle_alpha   90.00
_cell.angle_beta   90.00
_cell.angle_gamma   90.00
#
_symmetry.space_group_name_H-M   'P 1'
#
loop_
_entity.id
_entity.type
_entity.pdbx_description
1 polymer ?
#
loop_
_entity_poly.entity_id
_entity_poly.type
_entity_poly.pdbx_seq_one_letter_code
_entity_poly.pdbx_strand_id
1 'polypeptide(L)' 'MPTYVRTDKCDVCKGQDKTACMYICPNDLMVLNKETMKACNRAPEMCWECYNCVKICPQQAMDVRGYADFVP' A
#
# COMPACT_ATOMS: atom_id res chain seq x y z
N MET A 1 -10.38 6.77 3.23
CA MET A 1 -9.20 6.41 2.42
C MET A 1 -8.07 6.09 3.38
N PRO A 2 -7.77 4.81 3.63
CA PRO A 2 -6.76 4.38 4.57
C PRO A 2 -5.36 4.40 3.96
N THR A 3 -4.86 3.28 3.42
CA THR A 3 -3.51 3.22 2.87
C THR A 3 -3.39 3.86 1.50
N TYR A 4 -2.41 4.75 1.31
CA TYR A 4 -2.04 5.30 0.01
C TYR A 4 -0.53 5.14 -0.27
N VAL A 5 -0.18 5.14 -1.55
CA VAL A 5 1.17 4.93 -2.04
C VAL A 5 1.72 6.24 -2.60
N ARG A 6 2.89 6.63 -2.13
CA ARG A 6 3.69 7.75 -2.60
C ARG A 6 4.40 7.37 -3.90
N THR A 7 3.91 7.90 -5.03
CA THR A 7 4.37 7.54 -6.37
C THR A 7 5.81 7.97 -6.65
N ASP A 8 6.30 9.00 -5.95
CA ASP A 8 7.69 9.49 -5.95
C ASP A 8 8.68 8.48 -5.37
N LYS A 9 8.24 7.67 -4.39
CA LYS A 9 9.11 6.72 -3.67
C LYS A 9 8.91 5.26 -4.08
N CYS A 10 7.73 4.89 -4.55
CA CYS A 10 7.42 3.49 -4.85
C CYS A 10 8.18 3.03 -6.10
N ASP A 11 9.00 1.99 -5.97
CA ASP A 11 9.77 1.35 -7.04
C ASP A 11 9.28 -0.08 -7.36
N VAL A 12 8.12 -0.47 -6.83
CA VAL A 12 7.55 -1.83 -6.94
C VAL A 12 8.50 -2.91 -6.40
N CYS A 13 9.30 -2.59 -5.37
CA CYS A 13 10.26 -3.54 -4.80
C CYS A 13 11.23 -4.09 -5.87
N LYS A 14 11.71 -3.21 -6.75
CA LYS A 14 12.63 -3.57 -7.84
C LYS A 14 13.87 -4.24 -7.24
N GLY A 15 14.14 -5.48 -7.66
CA GLY A 15 15.27 -6.28 -7.16
C GLY A 15 14.94 -7.21 -5.99
N GLN A 16 13.68 -7.29 -5.56
CA GLN A 16 13.22 -8.34 -4.64
C GLN A 16 12.39 -9.40 -5.39
N ASP A 17 12.35 -10.62 -4.84
CA ASP A 17 11.61 -11.75 -5.44
C ASP A 17 10.08 -11.52 -5.43
N LYS A 18 9.60 -10.71 -4.49
CA LYS A 18 8.16 -10.45 -4.29
C LYS A 18 7.93 -8.99 -3.96
N THR A 19 6.78 -8.48 -4.38
CA THR A 19 6.30 -7.16 -3.95
C THR A 19 5.87 -7.24 -2.49
N ALA A 20 6.67 -6.65 -1.60
CA ALA A 20 6.53 -6.79 -0.15
C ALA A 20 5.13 -6.40 0.36
N CYS A 21 4.57 -5.30 -0.14
CA CYS A 21 3.26 -4.80 0.28
C CYS A 21 2.09 -5.70 -0.13
N MET A 22 2.16 -6.30 -1.32
CA MET A 22 1.20 -7.28 -1.82
C MET A 22 1.29 -8.58 -1.01
N TYR A 23 2.50 -9.03 -0.71
CA TYR A 23 2.72 -10.26 0.05
C TYR A 23 2.20 -10.20 1.49
N ILE A 24 2.40 -9.08 2.20
CA ILE A 24 2.09 -8.99 3.64
C ILE A 24 0.64 -8.60 3.94
N CYS A 25 -0.12 -8.10 2.96
CA CYS A 25 -1.45 -7.58 3.23
C CYS A 25 -2.39 -8.73 3.63
N PRO A 26 -2.89 -8.78 4.89
CA PRO A 26 -3.69 -9.91 5.36
C PRO A 26 -5.05 -10.01 4.67
N ASN A 27 -5.50 -8.91 4.06
CA ASN A 27 -6.78 -8.81 3.36
C ASN A 27 -6.61 -8.66 1.83
N ASP A 28 -5.42 -8.97 1.29
CA ASP A 28 -5.12 -8.94 -0.15
C ASP A 28 -5.47 -7.61 -0.86
N LEU A 29 -5.33 -6.48 -0.17
CA LEU A 29 -5.78 -5.18 -0.69
C LEU A 29 -4.72 -4.48 -1.55
N MET A 30 -3.44 -4.78 -1.29
CA MET A 30 -2.32 -4.14 -1.96
C MET A 30 -2.03 -4.86 -3.27
N VAL A 31 -2.20 -4.17 -4.40
CA VAL A 31 -2.00 -4.73 -5.75
C VAL A 31 -1.10 -3.84 -6.58
N LEU A 32 -0.54 -4.39 -7.66
CA LEU A 32 0.21 -3.63 -8.64
C LEU A 32 -0.74 -3.05 -9.71
N ASN A 33 -0.74 -1.73 -9.84
CA ASN A 33 -1.35 -1.07 -10.99
C ASN A 33 -0.40 -1.19 -12.19
N LYS A 34 -0.85 -1.89 -13.24
CA LYS A 34 -0.07 -2.17 -14.46
C LYS A 34 0.15 -0.92 -15.33
N GLU A 35 -0.72 0.08 -15.25
CA GLU A 35 -0.63 1.30 -16.06
C GLU A 35 0.43 2.24 -15.51
N THR A 36 0.43 2.43 -14.19
CA THR A 36 1.37 3.35 -13.52
C THR A 36 2.64 2.66 -13.05
N MET A 37 2.67 1.33 -13.05
CA MET A 37 3.73 0.52 -12.44
C MET A 37 4.00 0.96 -10.99
N LYS A 38 2.92 1.12 -10.22
CA LYS A 38 2.95 1.49 -8.79
C LYS A 38 1.99 0.60 -8.02
N ALA A 39 2.31 0.33 -6.76
CA ALA A 39 1.36 -0.31 -5.87
C ALA A 39 0.15 0.61 -5.63
N CYS A 40 -1.02 0.04 -5.44
CA CYS A 40 -2.21 0.74 -4.97
C CYS A 40 -3.04 -0.15 -4.04
N ASN A 41 -3.89 0.48 -3.23
CA ASN A 41 -4.92 -0.21 -2.47
C ASN A 41 -6.18 -0.29 -3.35
N ARG A 42 -6.65 -1.51 -3.65
CA ARG A 42 -7.81 -1.74 -4.52
C ARG A 42 -9.16 -1.51 -3.85
N ALA A 43 -9.22 -1.64 -2.52
CA ALA A 43 -10.44 -1.52 -1.73
C ALA A 43 -10.12 -0.81 -0.40
N PRO A 44 -9.94 0.53 -0.45
CA PRO A 44 -9.67 1.37 0.72
C PRO A 44 -10.61 1.09 1.89
N GLU A 45 -11.90 1.00 1.66
CA GLU A 45 -12.95 0.74 2.66
C GLU A 45 -12.78 -0.58 3.41
N MET A 46 -12.07 -1.55 2.84
CA MET A 46 -11.81 -2.87 3.45
C MET A 46 -10.47 -2.94 4.19
N CYS A 47 -9.67 -1.87 4.19
CA CYS A 47 -8.43 -1.82 4.97
C CYS A 47 -8.75 -1.82 6.47
N TRP A 48 -7.82 -2.31 7.28
CA TRP A 48 -7.89 -2.30 8.75
C TRP A 48 -6.86 -1.38 9.40
N GLU A 49 -6.14 -0.60 8.61
CA GLU A 49 -5.08 0.28 9.12
C GLU A 49 -4.06 -0.46 10.01
N CYS A 50 -3.76 -1.73 9.71
CA CYS A 50 -2.86 -2.57 10.52
C CYS A 50 -1.37 -2.21 10.39
N TYR A 51 -1.02 -1.28 9.50
CA TYR A 51 0.35 -0.84 9.18
C TYR A 51 1.30 -1.90 8.62
N ASN A 52 0.86 -3.13 8.36
CA ASN A 52 1.74 -4.19 7.84
C ASN A 52 2.42 -3.80 6.52
N CYS A 53 1.64 -3.29 5.57
CA CYS A 53 2.15 -2.80 4.29
C CYS A 53 3.13 -1.62 4.49
N VAL A 54 2.80 -0.65 5.36
CA VAL A 54 3.68 0.49 5.66
C VAL A 54 5.01 0.04 6.24
N LYS A 55 4.98 -0.84 7.25
CA LYS A 55 6.17 -1.29 7.98
C LYS A 55 7.12 -2.13 7.12
N ILE A 56 6.59 -2.97 6.22
CA ILE A 56 7.44 -3.82 5.38
C ILE A 56 8.07 -3.06 4.20
N CYS A 57 7.57 -1.87 3.86
CA CYS A 57 7.98 -1.18 2.66
C CYS A 57 9.44 -0.71 2.73
N PRO A 58 10.36 -1.23 1.90
CA PRO A 58 11.77 -0.87 1.98
C PRO A 58 12.01 0.60 1.63
N GLN A 59 11.24 1.16 0.71
CA GLN A 59 11.34 2.55 0.29
C GLN A 59 10.53 3.52 1.17
N GLN A 60 9.83 3.02 2.19
CA GLN A 60 8.90 3.80 3.01
C GLN A 60 7.95 4.65 2.14
N ALA A 61 7.42 4.01 1.10
CA ALA A 61 6.61 4.65 0.06
C ALA A 61 5.10 4.59 0.36
N MET A 62 4.71 4.17 1.56
CA MET A 62 3.29 4.05 1.94
C MET A 62 3.04 4.75 3.25
N ASP A 63 1.83 5.25 3.37
CA ASP A 63 1.33 5.84 4.59
C ASP A 63 -0.16 5.51 4.75
N VAL A 64 -0.69 5.76 5.95
CA VAL A 64 -2.11 5.61 6.26
C VAL A 64 -2.69 6.98 6.56
N ARG A 65 -3.75 7.34 5.82
CA ARG A 65 -4.66 8.41 6.21
C ARG A 65 -5.82 7.76 6.98
N GLY A 66 -6.41 8.40 7.99
CA GLY A 66 -7.57 7.82 8.66
C GLY A 66 -8.77 7.61 7.72
N TYR A 67 -9.72 6.76 8.12
CA TYR A 67 -11.01 6.68 7.43
C TYR A 67 -11.69 8.05 7.38
N ALA A 68 -12.05 8.46 6.17
CA ALA A 68 -12.60 9.80 5.90
C ALA A 68 -14.01 10.00 6.48
N ASP A 69 -14.65 8.91 6.88
CA ASP A 69 -16.01 8.92 7.42
C ASP A 69 -16.06 9.54 8.83
N PHE A 70 -14.94 9.54 9.55
CA PHE A 70 -14.84 10.09 10.91
C PHE A 70 -13.53 10.84 11.21
N VAL A 71 -12.51 10.74 10.36
CA VAL A 71 -11.29 11.55 10.44
C VAL A 71 -11.28 12.56 9.28
N PRO A 72 -11.50 13.86 9.54
CA PRO A 72 -11.51 14.90 8.52
C PRO A 72 -10.14 15.16 7.88
#